data_AF-A0A353BEB8-F1
#
_entry.id   AF-A0A353BEB8-F1
#
_cell.length_a   1.000
_cell.length_b   1.000
_cell.length_c   1.000
_cell.angle_alpha   90.00
_cell.angle_beta   90.00
_cell.angle_gamma   90.00
#
_symmetry.space_group_name_H-M   'P 1'
#
loop_
_entity.id
_entity.type
_entity.pdbx_description
1 polymer ?
#
loop_
_entity_poly.entity_id
_entity_poly.type
_entity_poly.pdbx_seq_one_letter_code
_entity_poly.pdbx_strand_id
1 'polypeptide(L)'
;EHTYVKYVDPDPQFDQTPRWAEVDQGPESILPERVKLGYERNYFAEPVIDSGFGPFALSRLAYETGGIYFTVHPNRQLGRRVRRGEVDPFASNVEYFFDPEVMTRYRPDYVSVAEYQKRVQSNPLRTALVQASRMARTDTLNRPAQRFVKTNEASLVNALTAAQQQAARLEPQLNSLAQVLQAGSDGRDIESSPRWLAGYDLAVGTVLAHKVRAEAYNAMLAKAKRGIKFEDERNNTWVLRPSNDISVGSRLEKDAEQARELLDHVATEHRGTPWGLLASRELSAPIGWEWVEDFTDLNPPQRNNRPNNNNNVPRPGRDDQARMLQRPPPSRPVPKL
;
A
#
# COMPACT_ATOMS: atom_id res chain seq x y z
N GLU A 1 -5.71 8.52 12.70
CA GLU A 1 -5.51 8.12 11.29
C GLU A 1 -6.83 8.33 10.57
N HIS A 2 -6.82 8.75 9.30
CA HIS A 2 -8.07 9.03 8.59
C HIS A 2 -8.63 7.78 7.94
N THR A 3 -9.92 7.54 8.14
CA THR A 3 -10.71 6.58 7.36
C THR A 3 -11.98 7.26 6.87
N TYR A 4 -12.81 6.53 6.11
CA TYR A 4 -14.07 7.03 5.61
C TYR A 4 -15.24 6.27 6.21
N VAL A 5 -16.31 6.97 6.55
CA VAL A 5 -17.60 6.42 6.96
C VAL A 5 -18.60 6.56 5.83
N LYS A 6 -19.41 5.54 5.61
CA LYS A 6 -20.52 5.60 4.66
C LYS A 6 -21.64 6.47 5.24
N TYR A 7 -21.59 7.76 4.95
CA TYR A 7 -22.54 8.75 5.46
C TYR A 7 -23.80 8.79 4.60
N VAL A 8 -24.96 8.79 5.25
CA VAL A 8 -26.27 9.09 4.68
C VAL A 8 -26.83 10.27 5.48
N ASP A 9 -27.55 11.21 4.85
CA ASP A 9 -28.15 12.32 5.60
C ASP A 9 -29.21 11.75 6.55
N PRO A 10 -29.09 11.99 7.88
CA PRO A 10 -30.04 11.45 8.85
C PRO A 10 -31.45 12.02 8.67
N ASP A 11 -31.59 13.16 8.00
CA ASP A 11 -32.87 13.77 7.68
C ASP A 11 -33.39 13.24 6.33
N PRO A 12 -34.50 12.48 6.32
CA PRO A 12 -35.03 11.83 5.11
C PRO A 12 -35.52 12.84 4.05
N GLN A 13 -35.63 14.13 4.39
CA GLN A 13 -35.98 15.18 3.43
C GLN A 13 -34.80 15.56 2.50
N PHE A 14 -33.57 15.17 2.84
CA PHE A 14 -32.35 15.46 2.10
C PHE A 14 -31.91 14.26 1.26
N ASP A 15 -30.94 14.50 0.37
CA ASP A 15 -30.34 13.47 -0.48
C ASP A 15 -29.80 12.28 0.34
N GLN A 16 -30.49 11.15 0.20
CA GLN A 16 -30.18 9.88 0.85
C GLN A 16 -29.10 9.07 0.11
N THR A 17 -28.53 9.62 -0.97
CA THR A 17 -27.43 8.96 -1.69
C THR A 17 -26.22 8.82 -0.76
N PRO A 18 -25.71 7.59 -0.52
CA PRO A 18 -24.58 7.39 0.37
C PRO A 18 -23.33 8.10 -0.14
N ARG A 19 -22.68 8.84 0.74
CA ARG A 19 -21.42 9.54 0.51
C ARG A 19 -20.36 9.06 1.49
N TRP A 20 -19.10 9.46 1.28
CA TRP A 20 -17.98 9.05 2.13
C TRP A 20 -17.48 10.25 2.92
N ALA A 21 -17.70 10.23 4.24
CA ALA A 21 -17.25 11.25 5.17
C ALA A 21 -15.90 10.84 5.78
N GLU A 22 -14.94 11.75 5.83
CA GLU A 22 -13.67 11.51 6.53
C GLU A 22 -13.91 11.52 8.05
N VAL A 23 -13.34 10.55 8.76
CA VAL A 23 -13.34 10.46 10.22
C VAL A 23 -11.92 10.23 10.74
N ASP A 24 -11.60 10.78 11.90
CA ASP A 24 -10.37 10.42 12.62
C ASP A 24 -10.67 9.35 13.69
N GLN A 25 -10.13 8.15 13.50
CA GLN A 25 -10.25 7.07 14.49
C GLN A 25 -9.20 7.17 15.60
N GLY A 26 -8.31 8.16 15.56
CA GLY A 26 -7.21 8.26 16.52
C GLY A 26 -6.15 7.16 16.33
N PRO A 27 -5.04 7.22 17.09
CA PRO A 27 -3.98 6.21 17.03
C PRO A 27 -4.22 5.09 18.05
N GLU A 28 -3.77 3.88 17.74
CA GLU A 28 -3.80 2.72 18.65
C GLU A 28 -2.64 2.69 19.66
N SER A 29 -1.63 3.52 19.44
CA SER A 29 -0.41 3.63 20.25
C SER A 29 -0.02 5.09 20.49
N ILE A 30 0.89 5.34 21.44
CA ILE A 30 1.36 6.70 21.76
C ILE A 30 2.20 7.29 20.63
N LEU A 31 3.08 6.48 20.04
CA LEU A 31 3.92 6.83 18.90
C LEU A 31 3.60 5.92 17.72
N PRO A 32 3.89 6.32 16.47
CA PRO A 32 3.71 5.42 15.33
C PRO A 32 4.66 4.23 15.45
N GLU A 33 4.08 3.03 15.38
CA GLU A 33 4.78 1.73 15.47
C GLU A 33 4.77 0.99 14.12
N ARG A 34 4.36 1.67 13.05
CA ARG A 34 4.23 1.09 11.71
C ARG A 34 4.90 1.97 10.67
N VAL A 35 5.81 1.37 9.91
CA VAL A 35 6.39 1.96 8.69
C VAL A 35 5.36 1.83 7.58
N LYS A 36 4.78 2.95 7.14
CA LYS A 36 3.82 2.99 6.03
C LYS A 36 4.57 3.28 4.72
N LEU A 37 4.76 2.24 3.91
CA LEU A 37 5.22 2.36 2.54
C LEU A 37 4.03 2.09 1.60
N GLY A 38 3.91 2.86 0.52
CA GLY A 38 2.83 2.65 -0.44
C GLY A 38 2.91 1.27 -1.12
N TYR A 39 1.82 0.51 -1.13
CA TYR A 39 1.73 -0.80 -1.79
C TYR A 39 1.12 -0.69 -3.20
N GLU A 40 1.74 0.07 -4.11
CA GLU A 40 1.06 0.44 -5.36
C GLU A 40 1.27 -0.51 -6.54
N ARG A 41 2.13 -1.52 -6.40
CA ARG A 41 2.46 -2.41 -7.53
C ARG A 41 1.25 -3.20 -8.07
N ASN A 42 0.24 -3.45 -7.23
CA ASN A 42 -1.01 -4.12 -7.61
C ASN A 42 -2.18 -3.15 -7.86
N TYR A 43 -1.94 -1.84 -7.99
CA TYR A 43 -2.98 -0.81 -8.17
C TYR A 43 -4.02 -0.69 -7.05
N PHE A 44 -3.84 -1.41 -5.95
CA PHE A 44 -4.69 -1.31 -4.77
C PHE A 44 -4.01 -0.44 -3.74
N ALA A 45 -4.73 0.55 -3.22
CA ALA A 45 -4.33 1.25 -2.01
C ALA A 45 -4.05 0.25 -0.87
N GLU A 46 -3.24 0.67 0.10
CA GLU A 46 -3.10 -0.06 1.35
C GLU A 46 -4.50 -0.31 1.94
N PRO A 47 -4.85 -1.54 2.33
CA PRO A 47 -6.19 -1.79 2.79
C PRO A 47 -6.40 -1.12 4.14
N VAL A 48 -7.61 -0.62 4.38
CA VAL A 48 -7.98 -0.14 5.72
C VAL A 48 -8.22 -1.37 6.57
N ILE A 49 -7.40 -1.54 7.59
CA ILE A 49 -7.37 -2.73 8.45
C ILE A 49 -7.78 -2.30 9.86
N ASP A 50 -8.63 -3.08 10.51
CA ASP A 50 -8.90 -2.95 11.95
C ASP A 50 -8.07 -3.99 12.71
N SER A 51 -7.19 -3.52 13.60
CA SER A 51 -6.39 -4.40 14.47
C SER A 51 -7.22 -5.02 15.61
N GLY A 52 -8.44 -4.53 15.83
CA GLY A 52 -9.28 -4.88 16.96
C GLY A 52 -9.02 -4.04 18.21
N PHE A 53 -8.06 -3.10 18.18
CA PHE A 53 -7.78 -2.19 19.28
C PHE A 53 -8.37 -0.81 19.03
N GLY A 54 -9.03 -0.26 20.06
CA GLY A 54 -9.55 1.09 20.01
C GLY A 54 -8.45 2.17 20.09
N PRO A 55 -8.84 3.45 20.03
CA PRO A 55 -7.94 4.57 20.22
C PRO A 55 -7.22 4.45 21.56
N PHE A 56 -5.90 4.70 21.58
CA PHE A 56 -5.02 4.42 22.71
C PHE A 56 -5.53 5.06 24.01
N ALA A 57 -5.85 6.36 23.97
CA ALA A 57 -6.25 7.10 25.16
C ALA A 57 -7.55 6.57 25.79
N LEU A 58 -8.54 6.23 24.96
CA LEU A 58 -9.83 5.69 25.41
C LEU A 58 -9.70 4.25 25.91
N SER A 59 -8.93 3.42 25.19
CA SER A 59 -8.67 2.03 25.56
C SER A 59 -7.87 1.96 26.87
N ARG A 60 -6.86 2.81 27.04
CA ARG A 60 -6.08 2.92 28.27
C ARG A 60 -6.94 3.39 29.44
N LEU A 61 -7.80 4.40 29.25
CA LEU A 61 -8.69 4.87 30.30
C LEU A 61 -9.61 3.74 30.79
N ALA A 62 -10.22 2.99 29.87
CA ALA A 62 -11.03 1.83 30.22
C ALA A 62 -10.20 0.79 30.97
N TYR A 63 -9.01 0.46 30.46
CA TYR A 63 -8.10 -0.51 31.09
C TYR A 63 -7.70 -0.11 32.51
N GLU A 64 -7.30 1.15 32.74
CA GLU A 64 -6.85 1.63 34.05
C GLU A 64 -7.99 1.77 35.07
N THR A 65 -9.22 1.99 34.62
CA THR A 65 -10.41 2.14 35.49
C THR A 65 -11.19 0.84 35.69
N GLY A 66 -10.78 -0.27 35.07
CA GLY A 66 -11.53 -1.52 35.06
C GLY A 66 -12.81 -1.47 34.20
N GLY A 67 -12.93 -0.45 33.34
CA GLY A 67 -14.00 -0.32 32.36
C GLY A 67 -13.74 -1.16 31.10
N ILE A 68 -14.69 -1.08 30.16
CA ILE A 68 -14.62 -1.78 28.87
C ILE A 68 -14.84 -0.76 27.75
N TYR A 69 -13.97 -0.79 26.75
CA TYR A 69 -14.12 -0.01 25.52
C TYR A 69 -14.54 -0.93 24.37
N PHE A 70 -15.65 -0.62 23.70
CA PHE A 70 -16.17 -1.42 22.59
C PHE A 70 -15.86 -0.75 21.24
N THR A 71 -15.14 -1.46 20.36
CA THR A 71 -15.04 -1.12 18.94
C THR A 71 -16.17 -1.83 18.19
N VAL A 72 -17.16 -1.06 17.72
CA VAL A 72 -18.32 -1.62 17.01
C VAL A 72 -18.15 -1.44 15.51
N HIS A 73 -17.99 -2.56 14.81
CA HIS A 73 -17.93 -2.60 13.35
C HIS A 73 -19.05 -3.52 12.83
N PRO A 74 -20.18 -2.97 12.34
CA PRO A 74 -21.34 -3.77 11.95
C PRO A 74 -21.04 -4.71 10.77
N ASN A 75 -20.09 -4.34 9.92
CA ASN A 75 -19.67 -5.13 8.76
C ASN A 75 -18.50 -6.08 9.07
N ARG A 76 -18.19 -6.35 10.35
CA ARG A 76 -17.09 -7.23 10.74
C ARG A 76 -17.27 -8.63 10.18
N GLN A 77 -16.34 -9.06 9.34
CA GLN A 77 -16.29 -10.42 8.79
C GLN A 77 -14.87 -10.96 8.85
N LEU A 78 -14.71 -12.13 9.45
CA LEU A 78 -13.40 -12.78 9.59
C LEU A 78 -13.07 -13.60 8.34
N GLY A 79 -11.78 -13.68 8.00
CA GLY A 79 -11.28 -14.57 6.94
C GLY A 79 -11.54 -14.11 5.50
N ARG A 80 -12.19 -12.96 5.29
CA ARG A 80 -12.37 -12.38 3.96
C ARG A 80 -12.33 -10.85 3.96
N ARG A 81 -12.07 -10.28 2.79
CA ARG A 81 -12.17 -8.84 2.54
C ARG A 81 -13.63 -8.39 2.53
N VAL A 82 -13.95 -7.33 3.24
CA VAL A 82 -15.20 -6.58 3.14
C VAL A 82 -15.10 -5.59 1.98
N ARG A 83 -16.06 -5.65 1.06
CA ARG A 83 -16.11 -4.78 -0.11
C ARG A 83 -16.83 -3.49 0.24
N ARG A 84 -16.43 -2.39 -0.39
CA ARG A 84 -17.05 -1.06 -0.21
C ARG A 84 -18.57 -1.03 -0.37
N GLY A 85 -19.13 -1.91 -1.22
CA GLY A 85 -20.58 -2.03 -1.41
C GLY A 85 -21.31 -2.76 -0.28
N GLU A 86 -20.61 -3.56 0.52
CA GLU A 86 -21.14 -4.32 1.67
C GLU A 86 -21.16 -3.51 2.96
N VAL A 87 -20.58 -2.31 2.97
CA VAL A 87 -20.51 -1.42 4.14
C VAL A 87 -21.89 -0.83 4.41
N ASP A 88 -22.37 -0.92 5.66
CA ASP A 88 -23.66 -0.38 6.05
C ASP A 88 -23.62 1.15 6.22
N PRO A 89 -24.77 1.85 6.11
CA PRO A 89 -24.85 3.25 6.48
C PRO A 89 -24.28 3.50 7.88
N PHE A 90 -23.54 4.59 8.02
CA PHE A 90 -22.82 5.03 9.22
C PHE A 90 -21.72 4.10 9.71
N ALA A 91 -21.29 3.13 8.91
CA ALA A 91 -20.15 2.27 9.21
C ALA A 91 -18.85 2.75 8.53
N SER A 92 -17.71 2.52 9.20
CA SER A 92 -16.37 2.79 8.66
C SER A 92 -16.01 1.81 7.54
N ASN A 93 -15.32 2.30 6.51
CA ASN A 93 -14.80 1.51 5.39
C ASN A 93 -13.55 0.71 5.80
N VAL A 94 -13.74 -0.27 6.67
CA VAL A 94 -12.70 -1.23 7.06
C VAL A 94 -12.83 -2.49 6.21
N GLU A 95 -11.72 -2.92 5.62
CA GLU A 95 -11.69 -4.04 4.68
C GLU A 95 -11.35 -5.38 5.34
N TYR A 96 -10.57 -5.39 6.42
CA TYR A 96 -10.11 -6.60 7.08
C TYR A 96 -10.25 -6.50 8.60
N PHE A 97 -10.64 -7.63 9.20
CA PHE A 97 -10.82 -7.81 10.63
C PHE A 97 -10.13 -9.11 11.06
N PHE A 98 -9.65 -9.14 12.31
CA PHE A 98 -8.97 -10.30 12.87
C PHE A 98 -9.70 -10.84 14.08
N ASP A 99 -9.36 -12.07 14.44
CA ASP A 99 -9.90 -12.74 15.61
C ASP A 99 -9.40 -12.05 16.91
N PRO A 100 -10.30 -11.58 17.80
CA PRO A 100 -9.90 -10.98 19.08
C PRO A 100 -9.03 -11.90 19.94
N GLU A 101 -9.27 -13.22 19.91
CA GLU A 101 -8.53 -14.18 20.73
C GLU A 101 -7.07 -14.23 20.27
N VAL A 102 -6.83 -14.25 18.95
CA VAL A 102 -5.50 -14.16 18.36
C VAL A 102 -4.86 -12.81 18.68
N MET A 103 -5.62 -11.71 18.55
CA MET A 103 -5.10 -10.36 18.73
C MET A 103 -4.76 -10.03 20.18
N THR A 104 -5.33 -10.72 21.18
CA THR A 104 -5.09 -10.43 22.61
C THR A 104 -3.60 -10.35 22.99
N ARG A 105 -2.75 -11.18 22.40
CA ARG A 105 -1.28 -11.17 22.64
C ARG A 105 -0.54 -10.01 21.98
N TYR A 106 -1.16 -9.32 21.02
CA TYR A 106 -0.62 -8.18 20.27
C TYR A 106 -1.13 -6.82 20.81
N ARG A 107 -1.67 -6.81 22.03
CA ARG A 107 -2.20 -5.59 22.65
C ARG A 107 -1.16 -4.46 22.71
N PRO A 108 -1.57 -3.20 22.48
CA PRO A 108 -0.72 -2.05 22.75
C PRO A 108 -0.27 -2.01 24.21
N ASP A 109 0.88 -1.38 24.45
CA ASP A 109 1.39 -1.11 25.80
C ASP A 109 0.53 0.00 26.47
N TYR A 110 -0.56 -0.36 27.15
CA TYR A 110 -1.43 0.57 27.90
C TYR A 110 -0.76 1.09 29.17
N VAL A 111 0.27 1.91 29.00
CA VAL A 111 1.08 2.50 30.08
C VAL A 111 1.12 4.02 29.97
N SER A 112 1.68 4.69 30.97
CA SER A 112 1.93 6.13 30.92
C SER A 112 2.90 6.48 29.79
N VAL A 113 2.85 7.72 29.30
CA VAL A 113 3.75 8.20 28.23
C VAL A 113 5.22 8.07 28.63
N ALA A 114 5.56 8.36 29.89
CA ALA A 114 6.92 8.24 30.40
C ALA A 114 7.41 6.78 30.40
N GLU A 115 6.58 5.85 30.85
CA GLU A 115 6.92 4.42 30.85
C GLU A 115 7.02 3.87 29.42
N TYR A 116 6.12 4.29 28.52
CA TYR A 116 6.21 3.91 27.11
C TYR A 116 7.53 4.37 26.48
N GLN A 117 7.93 5.62 26.70
CA GLN A 117 9.19 6.15 26.19
C GLN A 117 10.40 5.39 26.74
N LYS A 118 10.38 5.07 28.05
CA LYS A 118 11.42 4.25 28.67
C LYS A 118 11.53 2.87 28.03
N ARG A 119 10.41 2.19 27.77
CA ARG A 119 10.37 0.88 27.09
C ARG A 119 10.89 0.94 25.66
N VAL A 120 10.54 1.99 24.91
CA VAL A 120 11.06 2.20 23.55
C VAL A 120 12.57 2.37 23.58
N GLN A 121 13.09 3.16 24.53
CA GLN A 121 14.53 3.42 24.66
C GLN A 121 15.32 2.22 25.19
N SER A 122 14.69 1.32 25.95
CA SER A 122 15.35 0.14 26.50
C SER A 122 15.65 -0.95 25.46
N ASN A 123 15.03 -0.89 24.28
CA ASN A 123 15.27 -1.85 23.20
C ASN A 123 15.61 -1.11 21.89
N PRO A 124 16.81 -1.32 21.30
CA PRO A 124 17.21 -0.75 20.01
C PRO A 124 16.19 -1.00 18.89
N LEU A 125 15.56 -2.18 18.86
CA LEU A 125 14.52 -2.54 17.89
C LEU A 125 13.34 -1.58 17.93
N ARG A 126 12.80 -1.32 19.12
CA ARG A 126 11.65 -0.42 19.30
C ARG A 126 12.00 1.01 18.92
N THR A 127 13.20 1.45 19.29
CA THR A 127 13.71 2.78 18.92
C THR A 127 13.81 2.92 17.41
N ALA A 128 14.44 1.97 16.73
CA ALA A 128 14.58 1.96 15.28
C ALA A 128 13.23 1.94 14.56
N LEU A 129 12.30 1.09 15.01
CA LEU A 129 10.95 1.01 14.42
C LEU A 129 10.19 2.33 14.55
N VAL A 130 10.18 2.95 15.73
CA VAL A 130 9.50 4.23 15.95
C VAL A 130 10.14 5.35 15.14
N GLN A 131 11.47 5.38 15.04
CA GLN A 131 12.18 6.36 14.21
C GLN A 131 11.84 6.21 12.73
N ALA A 132 11.94 4.99 12.21
CA ALA A 132 11.58 4.69 10.82
C ALA A 132 10.11 5.01 10.53
N SER A 133 9.20 4.70 11.46
CA SER A 133 7.77 4.96 11.30
C SER A 133 7.44 6.46 11.22
N ARG A 134 8.24 7.32 11.86
CA ARG A 134 8.11 8.79 11.75
C ARG A 134 8.67 9.32 10.43
N MET A 135 9.71 8.67 9.90
CA MET A 135 10.34 9.02 8.62
C MET A 135 9.51 8.56 7.41
N ALA A 136 8.75 7.47 7.57
CA ALA A 136 7.97 6.82 6.54
C ALA A 136 6.79 7.69 6.05
N ARG A 137 7.14 8.70 5.24
CA ARG A 137 6.26 9.39 4.29
C ARG A 137 6.83 9.23 2.88
N THR A 138 7.49 8.10 2.64
CA THR A 138 8.27 7.82 1.44
C THR A 138 7.38 7.18 0.41
N ASP A 139 7.41 7.76 -0.80
CA ASP A 139 6.78 7.17 -1.97
C ASP A 139 7.55 5.88 -2.37
N THR A 140 6.92 5.04 -3.17
CA THR A 140 7.55 3.81 -3.66
C THR A 140 7.59 3.82 -5.18
N LEU A 141 8.20 2.80 -5.78
CA LEU A 141 8.24 2.70 -7.24
C LEU A 141 6.83 2.43 -7.78
N ASN A 142 6.12 3.51 -8.07
CA ASN A 142 4.73 3.51 -8.49
C ASN A 142 4.62 3.54 -10.01
N ARG A 143 4.00 2.51 -10.61
CA ARG A 143 3.76 2.45 -12.06
C ARG A 143 4.98 2.85 -12.91
N PRO A 144 6.17 2.25 -12.66
CA PRO A 144 7.34 2.57 -13.44
C PRO A 144 7.12 2.24 -14.92
N ALA A 145 7.81 2.95 -15.80
CA ALA A 145 7.78 2.62 -17.22
C ALA A 145 8.36 1.21 -17.44
N GLN A 146 7.53 0.31 -17.95
CA GLN A 146 7.94 -1.08 -18.18
C GLN A 146 8.11 -1.39 -19.67
N ARG A 147 7.50 -0.61 -20.57
CA ARG A 147 7.53 -0.85 -22.01
C ARG A 147 8.38 0.21 -22.71
N PHE A 148 9.34 -0.25 -23.51
CA PHE A 148 10.30 0.60 -24.20
C PHE A 148 10.37 0.18 -25.66
N VAL A 149 9.73 0.97 -26.53
CA VAL A 149 9.73 0.72 -27.98
C VAL A 149 11.02 1.28 -28.58
N LYS A 150 11.78 0.44 -29.27
CA LYS A 150 13.02 0.81 -29.96
C LYS A 150 12.70 1.22 -31.41
N THR A 151 12.38 2.49 -31.63
CA THR A 151 12.30 3.05 -33.00
C THR A 151 13.68 3.38 -33.54
N ASN A 152 14.57 3.86 -32.67
CA ASN A 152 16.01 3.98 -32.91
C ASN A 152 16.78 3.96 -31.58
N GLU A 153 18.10 3.82 -31.63
CA GLU A 153 18.94 3.71 -30.41
C GLU A 153 18.82 4.94 -29.49
N ALA A 154 18.83 6.14 -30.07
CA ALA A 154 18.75 7.39 -29.29
C ALA A 154 17.41 7.51 -28.52
N SER A 155 16.30 7.14 -29.16
CA SER A 155 14.97 7.16 -28.55
C SER A 155 14.87 6.18 -27.38
N LEU A 156 15.45 4.98 -27.52
CA LEU A 156 15.49 3.98 -26.46
C LEU A 156 16.29 4.48 -25.27
N VAL A 157 17.50 5.00 -25.50
CA VAL A 157 18.36 5.55 -24.43
C VAL A 157 17.68 6.70 -23.70
N ASN A 158 16.97 7.57 -24.42
CA ASN A 158 16.21 8.66 -23.82
C ASN A 158 15.06 8.14 -22.95
N ALA A 159 14.28 7.18 -23.45
CA ALA A 159 13.18 6.57 -22.69
C ALA A 159 13.68 5.86 -21.42
N LEU A 160 14.76 5.08 -21.52
CA LEU A 160 15.41 4.44 -20.37
C LEU A 160 15.93 5.48 -19.37
N THR A 161 16.53 6.57 -19.84
CA THR A 161 17.05 7.64 -18.96
C THR A 161 15.93 8.35 -18.21
N ALA A 162 14.82 8.67 -18.87
CA ALA A 162 13.65 9.24 -18.22
C ALA A 162 13.09 8.30 -17.15
N ALA A 163 13.03 7.00 -17.45
CA ALA A 163 12.56 5.97 -16.54
C ALA A 163 13.45 5.80 -15.30
N GLN A 164 14.78 5.96 -15.41
CA GLN A 164 15.70 5.89 -14.26
C GLN A 164 15.45 6.98 -13.21
N GLN A 165 14.93 8.15 -13.61
CA GLN A 165 14.75 9.28 -12.69
C GLN A 165 13.81 8.95 -11.52
N GLN A 166 12.80 8.11 -11.76
CA GLN A 166 11.86 7.73 -10.70
C GLN A 166 12.55 6.91 -9.61
N ALA A 167 13.30 5.87 -9.98
CA ALA A 167 14.03 5.05 -9.01
C ALA A 167 15.12 5.87 -8.28
N ALA A 168 15.89 6.68 -9.02
CA ALA A 168 16.96 7.50 -8.45
C ALA A 168 16.47 8.50 -7.38
N ARG A 169 15.21 8.96 -7.45
CA ARG A 169 14.61 9.82 -6.41
C ARG A 169 14.28 9.07 -5.13
N LEU A 170 13.95 7.78 -5.22
CA LEU A 170 13.49 6.95 -4.11
C LEU A 170 14.64 6.28 -3.35
N GLU A 171 15.69 5.90 -4.07
CA GLU A 171 16.86 5.18 -3.53
C GLU A 171 17.43 5.81 -2.24
N PRO A 172 17.67 7.13 -2.12
CA PRO A 172 18.23 7.69 -0.89
C PRO A 172 17.31 7.52 0.33
N GLN A 173 16.00 7.68 0.15
CA GLN A 173 15.03 7.57 1.24
C GLN A 173 14.88 6.12 1.70
N LEU A 174 14.79 5.17 0.76
CA LEU A 174 14.71 3.74 1.06
C LEU A 174 16.00 3.24 1.74
N ASN A 175 17.17 3.70 1.29
CA ASN A 175 18.44 3.39 1.94
C ASN A 175 18.52 3.94 3.37
N SER A 176 18.06 5.18 3.59
CA SER A 176 18.02 5.76 4.93
C SER A 176 17.10 4.99 5.88
N LEU A 177 15.90 4.59 5.41
CA LEU A 177 14.99 3.76 6.19
C LEU A 177 15.60 2.39 6.52
N ALA A 178 16.22 1.74 5.53
CA ALA A 178 16.88 0.45 5.73
C ALA A 178 18.01 0.56 6.78
N GLN A 179 18.81 1.63 6.71
CA GLN A 179 19.89 1.86 7.66
C GLN A 179 19.38 2.09 9.09
N VAL A 180 18.32 2.90 9.26
CA VAL A 180 17.70 3.16 10.57
C VAL A 180 17.15 1.88 11.17
N LEU A 181 16.45 1.07 10.38
CA LEU A 181 15.91 -0.21 10.84
C LEU A 181 17.03 -1.20 11.17
N GLN A 182 18.06 -1.31 10.33
CA GLN A 182 19.19 -2.22 10.57
C GLN A 182 19.94 -1.92 11.87
N ALA A 183 20.02 -0.66 12.28
CA ALA A 183 20.63 -0.26 13.55
C ALA A 183 19.88 -0.81 14.79
N GLY A 184 18.63 -1.24 14.64
CA GLY A 184 17.84 -1.88 15.70
C GLY A 184 17.95 -3.39 15.76
N SER A 185 18.70 -4.03 14.87
CA SER A 185 18.69 -5.50 14.69
C SER A 185 19.13 -6.28 15.94
N ASP A 186 20.11 -5.77 16.69
CA ASP A 186 20.57 -6.38 17.94
C ASP A 186 19.47 -6.47 19.01
N GLY A 187 18.44 -5.62 18.91
CA GLY A 187 17.30 -5.62 19.82
C GLY A 187 16.26 -6.71 19.54
N ARG A 188 16.39 -7.42 18.41
CA ARG A 188 15.43 -8.43 17.96
C ARG A 188 15.42 -9.67 18.84
N ASP A 189 16.60 -10.22 19.17
CA ASP A 189 16.70 -11.49 19.89
C ASP A 189 16.25 -11.42 21.36
N ILE A 190 16.16 -10.21 21.91
CA ILE A 190 15.73 -9.95 23.29
C ILE A 190 14.31 -9.40 23.39
N GLU A 191 13.65 -9.10 22.27
CA GLU A 191 12.27 -8.64 22.28
C GLU A 191 11.32 -9.81 22.51
N SER A 192 10.41 -9.65 23.48
CA SER A 192 9.42 -10.69 23.84
C SER A 192 8.01 -10.35 23.38
N SER A 193 7.75 -9.07 23.05
CA SER A 193 6.44 -8.66 22.56
C SER A 193 6.26 -9.08 21.10
N PRO A 194 5.26 -9.92 20.78
CA PRO A 194 5.01 -10.34 19.41
C PRO A 194 4.57 -9.17 18.53
N ARG A 195 3.96 -8.11 19.11
CA ARG A 195 3.60 -6.88 18.39
C ARG A 195 4.83 -6.14 17.88
N TRP A 196 5.83 -5.96 18.75
CA TRP A 196 7.05 -5.25 18.40
C TRP A 196 7.91 -6.06 17.43
N LEU A 197 8.04 -7.38 17.64
CA LEU A 197 8.72 -8.28 16.71
C LEU A 197 8.08 -8.26 15.32
N ALA A 198 6.76 -8.52 15.24
CA ALA A 198 6.04 -8.54 13.97
C ALA A 198 6.13 -7.18 13.25
N GLY A 199 6.01 -6.08 13.99
CA GLY A 199 6.13 -4.73 13.45
C GLY A 199 7.50 -4.43 12.88
N TYR A 200 8.57 -4.83 13.58
CA TYR A 200 9.93 -4.63 13.14
C TYR A 200 10.30 -5.50 11.94
N ASP A 201 10.03 -6.80 12.00
CA ASP A 201 10.35 -7.73 10.92
C ASP A 201 9.60 -7.37 9.64
N LEU A 202 8.31 -7.01 9.75
CA LEU A 202 7.54 -6.50 8.62
C LEU A 202 8.17 -5.23 8.05
N ALA A 203 8.55 -4.28 8.90
CA ALA A 203 9.14 -3.02 8.45
C ALA A 203 10.46 -3.25 7.71
N VAL A 204 11.37 -4.07 8.26
CA VAL A 204 12.66 -4.39 7.63
C VAL A 204 12.41 -5.09 6.29
N GLY A 205 11.58 -6.14 6.28
CA GLY A 205 11.28 -6.91 5.08
C GLY A 205 10.68 -6.07 3.96
N THR A 206 9.66 -5.25 4.27
CA THR A 206 9.02 -4.37 3.29
C THR A 206 9.99 -3.28 2.79
N VAL A 207 10.76 -2.63 3.66
CA VAL A 207 11.73 -1.60 3.24
C VAL A 207 12.80 -2.19 2.32
N LEU A 208 13.36 -3.36 2.66
CA LEU A 208 14.34 -4.04 1.81
C LEU A 208 13.72 -4.45 0.46
N ALA A 209 12.51 -5.00 0.44
CA ALA A 209 11.83 -5.36 -0.81
C ALA A 209 11.63 -4.14 -1.73
N HIS A 210 11.18 -3.01 -1.18
CA HIS A 210 11.03 -1.77 -1.95
C HIS A 210 12.36 -1.18 -2.41
N LYS A 211 13.39 -1.21 -1.55
CA LYS A 211 14.75 -0.79 -1.90
C LYS A 211 15.26 -1.60 -3.08
N VAL A 212 15.21 -2.93 -3.01
CA VAL A 212 15.68 -3.79 -4.10
C VAL A 212 14.86 -3.57 -5.37
N ARG A 213 13.52 -3.43 -5.29
CA ARG A 213 12.71 -3.14 -6.49
C ARG A 213 13.15 -1.85 -7.18
N ALA A 214 13.49 -0.80 -6.44
CA ALA A 214 13.95 0.47 -7.01
C ALA A 214 15.36 0.35 -7.60
N GLU A 215 16.32 -0.17 -6.83
CA GLU A 215 17.73 -0.29 -7.24
C GLU A 215 17.91 -1.29 -8.39
N ALA A 216 17.23 -2.44 -8.33
CA ALA A 216 17.28 -3.44 -9.39
C ALA A 216 16.64 -2.93 -10.68
N TYR A 217 15.53 -2.18 -10.59
CA TYR A 217 14.93 -1.52 -11.75
C TYR A 217 15.93 -0.56 -12.40
N ASN A 218 16.53 0.33 -11.60
CA ASN A 218 17.51 1.29 -12.08
C ASN A 218 18.74 0.60 -12.71
N ALA A 219 19.23 -0.48 -12.10
CA ALA A 219 20.34 -1.29 -12.60
C ALA A 219 20.00 -2.00 -13.92
N MET A 220 18.78 -2.53 -14.07
CA MET A 220 18.33 -3.17 -15.31
C MET A 220 18.23 -2.17 -16.47
N LEU A 221 17.73 -0.95 -16.20
CA LEU A 221 17.72 0.14 -17.17
C LEU A 221 19.14 0.58 -17.55
N ALA A 222 20.05 0.68 -16.56
CA ALA A 222 21.45 1.04 -16.79
C ALA A 222 22.17 -0.01 -17.66
N LYS A 223 21.90 -1.31 -17.41
CA LYS A 223 22.42 -2.42 -18.21
C LYS A 223 21.91 -2.33 -19.65
N ALA A 224 20.61 -2.09 -19.84
CA ALA A 224 20.02 -1.95 -21.18
C ALA A 224 20.58 -0.76 -21.95
N LYS A 225 20.85 0.38 -21.29
CA LYS A 225 21.48 1.56 -21.90
C LYS A 225 22.90 1.31 -22.44
N ARG A 226 23.61 0.29 -21.93
CA ARG A 226 24.94 -0.09 -22.45
C ARG A 226 24.87 -0.86 -23.77
N GLY A 227 23.67 -1.23 -24.21
CA GLY A 227 23.43 -1.95 -25.45
C GLY A 227 22.71 -3.26 -25.18
N ILE A 228 21.41 -3.29 -25.47
CA ILE A 228 20.57 -4.49 -25.48
C ILE A 228 20.17 -4.83 -26.92
N LYS A 229 20.20 -6.10 -27.28
CA LYS A 229 19.93 -6.60 -28.64
C LYS A 229 18.80 -7.62 -28.58
N PHE A 230 17.92 -7.56 -29.59
CA PHE A 230 16.85 -8.53 -29.73
C PHE A 230 17.42 -9.84 -30.24
N GLU A 231 16.94 -10.95 -29.69
CA GLU A 231 17.16 -12.30 -30.18
C GLU A 231 16.29 -12.58 -31.40
N ASP A 232 15.02 -12.11 -31.39
CA ASP A 232 14.14 -12.17 -32.57
C ASP A 232 14.15 -10.83 -33.31
N GLU A 233 14.59 -10.83 -34.57
CA GLU A 233 14.65 -9.65 -35.44
C GLU A 233 13.28 -9.00 -35.67
N ARG A 234 12.18 -9.73 -35.46
CA ARG A 234 10.82 -9.17 -35.55
C ARG A 234 10.50 -8.25 -34.38
N ASN A 235 11.13 -8.45 -33.23
CA ASN A 235 10.83 -7.69 -32.03
C ASN A 235 11.45 -6.29 -32.11
N ASN A 236 10.68 -5.32 -31.63
CA ASN A 236 11.10 -3.92 -31.58
C ASN A 236 10.80 -3.29 -30.22
N THR A 237 10.40 -4.08 -29.23
CA THR A 237 9.97 -3.59 -27.93
C THR A 237 10.58 -4.40 -26.80
N TRP A 238 11.14 -3.69 -25.83
CA TRP A 238 11.58 -4.26 -24.56
C TRP A 238 10.51 -4.06 -23.49
N VAL A 239 10.17 -5.14 -22.80
CA VAL A 239 9.25 -5.12 -21.67
C VAL A 239 9.99 -5.58 -20.42
N LEU A 240 10.14 -4.69 -19.45
CA LEU A 240 10.69 -5.01 -18.14
C LEU A 240 9.57 -5.54 -17.24
N ARG A 241 9.58 -6.85 -16.98
CA ARG A 241 8.55 -7.52 -16.18
C ARG A 241 9.03 -7.74 -14.74
N PRO A 242 8.13 -7.68 -13.75
CA PRO A 242 8.39 -8.21 -12.42
C PRO A 242 8.88 -9.66 -12.46
N SER A 243 9.95 -9.98 -11.73
CA SER A 243 10.49 -11.34 -11.62
C SER A 243 10.90 -11.67 -10.19
N ASN A 244 10.92 -12.97 -9.86
CA ASN A 244 11.44 -13.44 -8.58
C ASN A 244 12.97 -13.50 -8.58
N ASP A 245 13.60 -13.43 -9.74
CA ASP A 245 15.05 -13.52 -9.86
C ASP A 245 15.71 -12.14 -9.77
N ILE A 246 16.88 -12.09 -9.12
CA ILE A 246 17.70 -10.88 -9.01
C ILE A 246 18.98 -11.07 -9.82
N SER A 247 18.94 -10.70 -11.09
CA SER A 247 20.09 -10.83 -12.00
C SER A 247 21.14 -9.71 -11.87
N VAL A 248 20.94 -8.76 -10.95
CA VAL A 248 21.71 -7.51 -10.86
C VAL A 248 22.34 -7.33 -9.48
N GLY A 249 23.60 -7.76 -9.34
CA GLY A 249 24.44 -7.46 -8.19
C GLY A 249 24.19 -8.34 -6.96
N SER A 250 25.26 -8.95 -6.44
CA SER A 250 25.19 -9.88 -5.30
C SER A 250 24.70 -9.24 -4.00
N ARG A 251 24.84 -7.92 -3.84
CA ARG A 251 24.28 -7.22 -2.68
C ARG A 251 22.75 -7.13 -2.74
N LEU A 252 22.20 -6.84 -3.92
CA LEU A 252 20.75 -6.75 -4.10
C LEU A 252 20.08 -8.12 -3.97
N GLU A 253 20.77 -9.17 -4.41
CA GLU A 253 20.35 -10.55 -4.21
C GLU A 253 20.22 -10.88 -2.71
N LYS A 254 21.26 -10.59 -1.91
CA LYS A 254 21.23 -10.78 -0.46
C LYS A 254 20.14 -9.97 0.24
N ASP A 255 20.01 -8.68 -0.11
CA ASP A 255 18.95 -7.83 0.45
C ASP A 255 17.56 -8.38 0.09
N ALA A 256 17.39 -8.96 -1.10
CA ALA A 256 16.13 -9.58 -1.53
C ALA A 256 15.83 -10.90 -0.82
N GLU A 257 16.84 -11.73 -0.60
CA GLU A 257 16.73 -12.97 0.18
C GLU A 257 16.31 -12.64 1.61
N GLN A 258 17.01 -11.73 2.28
CA GLN A 258 16.68 -11.28 3.63
C GLN A 258 15.25 -10.71 3.70
N ALA A 259 14.84 -9.91 2.70
CA ALA A 259 13.48 -9.39 2.65
C ALA A 259 12.44 -10.51 2.58
N ARG A 260 12.65 -11.53 1.74
CA ARG A 260 11.73 -12.67 1.62
C ARG A 260 11.68 -13.48 2.89
N GLU A 261 12.83 -13.79 3.50
CA GLU A 261 12.90 -14.57 4.73
C GLU A 261 12.11 -13.90 5.86
N LEU A 262 12.33 -12.60 6.07
CA LEU A 262 11.61 -11.83 7.09
C LEU A 262 10.10 -11.76 6.81
N LEU A 263 9.71 -11.48 5.57
CA LEU A 263 8.31 -11.40 5.21
C LEU A 263 7.61 -12.77 5.29
N ASP A 264 8.27 -13.85 4.89
CA ASP A 264 7.72 -15.21 4.96
C ASP A 264 7.56 -15.66 6.42
N HIS A 265 8.56 -15.37 7.26
CA HIS A 265 8.47 -15.57 8.69
C HIS A 265 7.29 -14.80 9.29
N VAL A 266 7.11 -13.52 8.95
CA VAL A 266 5.96 -12.72 9.46
C VAL A 266 4.62 -13.26 8.94
N ALA A 267 4.55 -13.62 7.66
CA ALA A 267 3.34 -14.18 7.07
C ALA A 267 2.92 -15.49 7.75
N THR A 268 3.90 -16.32 8.15
CA THR A 268 3.69 -17.62 8.76
C THR A 268 3.43 -17.52 10.26
N GLU A 269 4.34 -16.92 11.03
CA GLU A 269 4.28 -16.84 12.50
C GLU A 269 3.21 -15.88 13.02
N HIS A 270 2.88 -14.86 12.23
CA HIS A 270 1.85 -13.87 12.57
C HIS A 270 0.62 -14.01 11.68
N ARG A 271 0.35 -15.23 11.17
CA ARG A 271 -0.86 -15.53 10.39
C ARG A 271 -2.13 -15.17 11.19
N GLY A 272 -3.10 -14.59 10.49
CA GLY A 272 -4.37 -14.18 11.12
C GLY A 272 -4.28 -12.86 11.90
N THR A 273 -3.22 -12.09 11.69
CA THR A 273 -3.02 -10.74 12.25
C THR A 273 -2.82 -9.71 11.13
N PRO A 274 -2.90 -8.39 11.42
CA PRO A 274 -2.56 -7.35 10.44
C PRO A 274 -1.18 -7.54 9.80
N TRP A 275 -0.17 -7.92 10.58
CA TRP A 275 1.20 -8.07 10.10
C TRP A 275 1.34 -9.21 9.11
N GLY A 276 0.76 -10.38 9.42
CA GLY A 276 0.80 -11.54 8.52
C GLY A 276 0.06 -11.28 7.20
N LEU A 277 -1.06 -10.55 7.23
CA LEU A 277 -1.79 -10.13 6.03
C LEU A 277 -0.92 -9.21 5.14
N LEU A 278 -0.30 -8.20 5.74
CA LEU A 278 0.54 -7.24 5.02
C LEU A 278 1.79 -7.92 4.44
N ALA A 279 2.44 -8.79 5.20
CA ALA A 279 3.59 -9.55 4.72
C ALA A 279 3.23 -10.48 3.56
N SER A 280 2.12 -11.22 3.67
CA SER A 280 1.62 -12.08 2.58
C SER A 280 1.33 -11.29 1.30
N ARG A 281 0.75 -10.09 1.46
CA ARG A 281 0.48 -9.20 0.34
C ARG A 281 1.77 -8.68 -0.28
N GLU A 282 2.76 -8.34 0.52
CA GLU A 282 4.06 -7.88 0.03
C GLU A 282 4.80 -8.97 -0.76
N LEU A 283 4.78 -10.21 -0.27
CA LEU A 283 5.34 -11.39 -0.95
C LEU A 283 4.66 -11.70 -2.28
N SER A 284 3.38 -11.33 -2.45
CA SER A 284 2.68 -11.52 -3.73
C SER A 284 3.25 -10.66 -4.86
N ALA A 285 4.03 -9.63 -4.54
CA ALA A 285 4.69 -8.76 -5.50
C ALA A 285 6.18 -9.14 -5.65
N PRO A 286 6.62 -9.62 -6.83
CA PRO A 286 8.01 -10.02 -7.03
C PRO A 286 9.02 -8.91 -6.69
N ILE A 287 10.22 -9.24 -6.25
CA ILE A 287 11.20 -8.20 -5.86
C ILE A 287 12.07 -7.75 -7.05
N GLY A 288 12.29 -8.64 -8.01
CA GLY A 288 13.17 -8.43 -9.14
C GLY A 288 12.48 -7.93 -10.41
N TRP A 289 13.31 -7.89 -11.46
CA TRP A 289 12.96 -7.45 -12.81
C TRP A 289 13.68 -8.29 -13.85
N GLU A 290 12.99 -8.59 -14.94
CA GLU A 290 13.53 -9.32 -16.09
C GLU A 290 13.16 -8.61 -17.39
N TRP A 291 14.07 -8.64 -18.36
CA TRP A 291 13.79 -8.14 -19.71
C TRP A 291 13.14 -9.24 -20.54
N VAL A 292 12.03 -8.90 -21.20
CA VAL A 292 11.36 -9.74 -22.17
C VAL A 292 11.19 -8.96 -23.47
N GLU A 293 11.36 -9.64 -24.60
CA GLU A 293 11.14 -9.07 -25.91
C GLU A 293 9.67 -9.13 -26.31
N ASP A 294 9.24 -8.13 -27.06
CA ASP A 294 7.88 -8.04 -27.59
C ASP A 294 7.88 -7.25 -28.91
N PHE A 295 6.75 -7.32 -29.60
CA PHE A 295 6.49 -6.56 -30.80
C PHE A 295 5.46 -5.46 -30.55
N THR A 296 5.73 -4.26 -31.05
CA THR A 296 4.76 -3.16 -31.13
C THR A 296 4.58 -2.81 -32.60
N ASP A 297 3.35 -2.92 -33.09
CA ASP A 297 3.00 -2.40 -34.41
C ASP A 297 3.12 -0.87 -34.39
N LEU A 298 3.99 -0.33 -35.24
CA LEU A 298 4.22 1.11 -35.38
C LEU A 298 3.24 1.76 -36.36
N ASN A 299 2.40 0.97 -37.03
CA ASN A 299 1.38 1.51 -37.91
C ASN A 299 0.35 2.30 -37.08
N PRO A 300 0.05 3.56 -37.45
CA PRO A 300 -0.99 4.30 -36.77
C PRO A 300 -2.30 3.51 -36.87
N PRO A 301 -3.12 3.45 -35.80
CA PRO A 301 -4.41 2.79 -35.86
C PRO A 301 -5.16 3.38 -37.04
N GLN A 302 -5.72 2.53 -37.91
CA GLN A 302 -6.51 2.98 -39.04
C GLN A 302 -7.49 4.03 -38.52
N ARG A 303 -7.31 5.29 -38.96
CA ARG A 303 -8.36 6.29 -38.81
C ARG A 303 -9.58 5.61 -39.42
N ASN A 304 -10.56 5.27 -38.59
CA ASN A 304 -11.86 4.84 -39.05
C ASN A 304 -12.43 6.03 -39.81
N ASN A 305 -12.03 6.16 -41.08
CA ASN A 305 -12.60 7.06 -42.06
C ASN A 305 -13.90 6.40 -42.54
N ARG A 306 -14.74 6.02 -41.57
CA ARG A 306 -16.16 5.89 -41.87
C ARG A 306 -16.58 7.30 -42.23
N PRO A 307 -17.08 7.55 -43.46
CA PRO A 307 -17.76 8.81 -43.72
C PRO A 307 -18.76 8.95 -42.57
N ASN A 308 -18.68 10.08 -41.87
CA ASN A 308 -19.58 10.42 -40.80
C ASN A 308 -20.95 10.60 -41.43
N ASN A 309 -21.64 9.48 -41.71
CA ASN A 309 -23.05 9.45 -42.05
C ASN A 309 -23.80 9.66 -40.74
N ASN A 310 -23.59 10.85 -40.18
CA ASN A 310 -24.32 11.36 -39.03
C ASN A 310 -25.68 11.82 -39.55
N ASN A 311 -26.45 10.89 -40.12
CA ASN A 311 -27.88 11.02 -40.22
C ASN A 311 -28.46 10.68 -38.83
N ASN A 312 -27.99 11.42 -37.83
CA ASN A 312 -28.59 11.46 -36.53
C ASN A 312 -29.83 12.34 -36.69
N VAL A 313 -30.90 11.74 -37.19
CA VAL A 313 -32.25 12.22 -36.91
C VAL A 313 -32.27 12.39 -35.39
N PRO A 314 -32.53 13.60 -34.85
CA PRO A 314 -32.62 13.76 -33.42
C PRO A 314 -33.69 12.79 -32.94
N ARG A 315 -33.29 11.72 -32.26
CA ARG A 315 -34.25 11.01 -31.41
C ARG A 315 -34.76 12.09 -30.45
N PRO A 316 -36.08 12.34 -30.35
CA PRO A 316 -36.59 13.24 -29.34
C PRO A 316 -35.98 12.82 -28.00
N GLY A 317 -35.41 13.80 -27.30
CA GLY A 317 -34.54 13.58 -26.17
C GLY A 317 -35.21 12.66 -25.15
N ARG A 318 -34.57 11.53 -24.84
CA ARG A 318 -34.78 10.87 -23.54
C ARG A 318 -34.37 11.79 -22.36
N ASP A 319 -33.84 12.98 -22.65
CA ASP A 319 -33.65 14.06 -21.69
C ASP A 319 -34.95 14.61 -21.11
N ASP A 320 -36.09 14.52 -21.81
CA ASP A 320 -37.35 15.00 -21.25
C ASP A 320 -37.94 14.02 -20.22
N GLN A 321 -37.60 12.73 -20.29
CA GLN A 321 -37.91 11.76 -19.22
C GLN A 321 -36.99 11.93 -18.00
N ALA A 322 -35.74 12.36 -18.19
CA ALA A 322 -34.83 12.70 -17.09
C ALA A 322 -35.19 14.04 -16.42
N ARG A 323 -35.78 14.98 -17.17
CA ARG A 323 -36.30 16.26 -16.65
C ARG A 323 -37.67 16.18 -15.97
N MET A 324 -38.37 15.05 -16.13
CA MET A 324 -39.64 14.75 -15.45
C MET A 324 -39.45 14.00 -14.11
N LEU A 325 -38.22 13.71 -13.72
CA LEU A 325 -37.93 13.23 -12.37
C LEU A 325 -38.09 14.40 -11.40
N GLN A 326 -38.73 14.14 -10.25
CA GLN A 326 -38.84 15.10 -9.16
C GLN A 326 -37.46 15.74 -8.92
N ARG A 327 -37.43 17.06 -8.69
CA ARG A 327 -36.17 17.75 -8.35
C ARG A 327 -35.47 16.93 -7.26
N PRO A 328 -34.20 16.56 -7.44
CA PRO A 328 -33.51 15.76 -6.45
C PRO A 328 -33.62 16.47 -5.10
N PRO A 329 -33.85 15.72 -4.01
CA PRO A 329 -33.91 16.31 -2.68
C PRO A 329 -32.67 17.18 -2.44
N PRO A 330 -32.79 18.26 -1.67
CA PRO A 330 -31.68 19.15 -1.38
C PRO A 330 -30.50 18.35 -0.80
N SER A 331 -29.28 18.69 -1.22
CA SER A 331 -28.05 18.03 -0.75
C SER A 331 -27.28 18.98 0.17
N ARG A 332 -26.94 18.52 1.38
CA ARG A 332 -26.04 19.22 2.31
C ARG A 332 -24.60 18.80 2.06
N PRO A 333 -23.58 19.61 2.38
CA PRO A 333 -22.19 19.16 2.33
C PRO A 333 -21.97 18.00 3.31
N VAL A 334 -21.09 17.06 2.95
CA VAL A 334 -20.71 15.95 3.84
C VAL A 334 -19.88 16.50 4.99
N PRO A 335 -20.24 16.25 6.26
CA PRO A 335 -19.45 16.71 7.40
C PRO A 335 -18.13 15.92 7.53
N LYS A 336 -17.13 16.55 8.16
CA LYS A 336 -16.03 15.80 8.76
C LYS A 336 -16.53 15.24 10.11
N LEU A 337 -16.42 13.93 10.29
CA LEU A 337 -16.96 13.21 11.45
C LEU A 337 -15.90 13.03 12.54
#